data_AF-A0A257QD68-F1
#
_entry.id   AF-A0A257QD68-F1
#
_cell.length_a   1.000
_cell.length_b   1.000
_cell.length_c   1.000
_cell.angle_alpha   90.00
_cell.angle_beta   90.00
_cell.angle_gamma   90.00
#
_symmetry.space_group_name_H-M   'P 1'
#
loop_
_entity.id
_entity.type
_entity.pdbx_description
1 polymer ?
#
loop_
_entity_poly.entity_id
_entity_poly.type
_entity_poly.pdbx_seq_one_letter_code
_entity_poly.pdbx_strand_id
1 'polypeptide(L)'
;MDIYVSPKNEDIGHLADQIEHIIKKNPLSDDLRVEMRGSAGAMRESFKSFGLGLILSVILVYLVLVAQFKSFVDPFVILLAIPPGVIGTIFILLLTDTPLSIMAFMGTVMLIGVSVSDSILIVEFIHRLRSTGVELYDAIKSACRIRLRPIIMTSLATIVGLIPMAFALGAGSEAY
;
A
#
# COMPACT_ATOMS: atom_id res chain seq x y z
N MET A 1 -9.86 -2.58 -36.21
CA MET A 1 -11.31 -2.38 -36.01
C MET A 1 -11.48 -2.11 -34.54
N ASP A 2 -11.97 -0.93 -34.17
CA ASP A 2 -12.00 -0.50 -32.77
C ASP A 2 -13.38 -0.82 -32.18
N ILE A 3 -13.38 -1.62 -31.12
CA ILE A 3 -14.59 -2.03 -30.39
C ILE A 3 -14.58 -1.31 -29.05
N TYR A 4 -15.53 -0.41 -28.85
CA TYR A 4 -15.65 0.36 -27.62
C TYR A 4 -16.58 -0.38 -26.65
N VAL A 5 -16.10 -0.63 -25.43
CA VAL A 5 -16.86 -1.26 -24.36
C VAL A 5 -16.79 -0.39 -23.11
N SER A 6 -17.95 -0.02 -22.55
CA SER A 6 -18.06 0.75 -21.32
C SER A 6 -18.83 -0.08 -20.28
N PRO A 7 -18.14 -0.74 -19.34
CA PRO A 7 -18.80 -1.50 -18.28
C PRO A 7 -19.47 -0.55 -17.29
N LYS A 8 -20.75 -0.80 -16.95
CA LYS A 8 -21.52 0.03 -16.02
C LYS A 8 -21.46 -0.44 -14.56
N ASN A 9 -21.15 -1.72 -14.31
CA ASN A 9 -21.30 -2.32 -12.98
C ASN A 9 -20.30 -3.45 -12.70
N GLU A 10 -19.25 -3.59 -13.52
CA GLU A 10 -18.25 -4.66 -13.41
C GLU A 10 -16.85 -4.07 -13.30
N ASP A 11 -15.98 -4.74 -12.52
CA ASP A 11 -14.59 -4.38 -12.34
C ASP A 11 -13.85 -4.42 -13.69
N ILE A 12 -13.27 -3.28 -14.06
CA ILE A 12 -12.59 -3.09 -15.35
C ILE A 12 -11.40 -4.05 -15.51
N GLY A 13 -10.70 -4.37 -14.41
CA GLY A 13 -9.61 -5.33 -14.39
C GLY A 13 -10.09 -6.76 -14.60
N HIS A 14 -11.16 -7.17 -13.93
CA HIS A 14 -11.75 -8.50 -14.10
C HIS A 14 -12.30 -8.70 -15.53
N LEU A 15 -12.98 -7.69 -16.08
CA LEU A 15 -13.49 -7.73 -17.45
C LEU A 15 -12.36 -7.76 -18.48
N ALA A 16 -11.28 -7.00 -18.27
CA ALA A 16 -10.10 -7.04 -19.13
C ALA A 16 -9.41 -8.41 -19.10
N ASP A 17 -9.27 -9.04 -17.93
CA ASP A 17 -8.69 -10.38 -17.80
C ASP A 17 -9.56 -11.46 -18.46
N GLN A 18 -10.90 -11.33 -18.39
CA GLN A 18 -11.83 -12.22 -19.09
C GLN A 18 -11.70 -12.10 -20.62
N ILE A 19 -11.63 -10.87 -21.13
CA ILE A 19 -11.45 -10.62 -22.57
C ILE A 19 -10.12 -11.20 -23.04
N GLU A 20 -9.04 -10.98 -22.30
CA GLU A 20 -7.72 -11.55 -22.61
C GLU A 20 -7.75 -13.09 -22.60
N HIS A 21 -8.45 -13.69 -21.63
CA HIS A 21 -8.60 -15.15 -21.56
C HIS A 21 -9.37 -15.73 -22.76
N ILE A 22 -10.43 -15.05 -23.22
CA ILE A 22 -11.22 -15.45 -24.39
C ILE A 22 -10.38 -15.35 -25.67
N ILE A 23 -9.62 -14.26 -25.84
CA ILE A 23 -8.71 -14.06 -26.98
C ILE A 23 -7.63 -15.13 -27.01
N LYS A 24 -7.08 -15.50 -25.84
CA LYS A 24 -6.02 -16.52 -25.75
C LYS A 24 -6.54 -17.94 -26.01
N LYS A 25 -7.83 -18.20 -25.74
CA LYS A 25 -8.47 -19.51 -25.94
C LYS A 25 -8.94 -19.75 -27.37
N ASN A 26 -9.22 -18.70 -28.13
CA ASN A 26 -9.50 -18.75 -29.56
C ASN A 26 -8.42 -17.99 -30.34
N PRO A 27 -7.32 -18.65 -30.75
CA PRO A 27 -6.27 -17.99 -31.50
C PRO A 27 -6.86 -17.46 -32.81
N LEU A 28 -6.89 -16.14 -32.92
CA LEU A 28 -7.23 -15.44 -34.17
C LEU A 28 -6.11 -15.73 -35.18
N SER A 29 -6.45 -15.74 -36.47
CA SER A 29 -5.50 -15.94 -37.57
C SER A 29 -4.30 -14.99 -37.48
N ASP A 30 -3.10 -15.44 -37.87
CA ASP A 30 -1.79 -14.76 -37.69
C ASP A 30 -1.72 -13.29 -38.18
N ASP A 31 -2.68 -12.84 -39.01
CA ASP A 31 -2.80 -11.46 -39.50
C ASP A 31 -3.56 -10.51 -38.55
N LEU A 32 -4.16 -11.00 -37.45
CA LEU A 32 -4.97 -10.21 -36.53
C LEU A 32 -4.25 -9.98 -35.19
N ARG A 33 -3.80 -8.75 -34.98
CA ARG A 33 -3.22 -8.30 -33.70
C ARG A 33 -4.26 -7.52 -32.91
N VAL A 34 -4.70 -8.08 -31.78
CA VAL A 34 -5.63 -7.42 -30.85
C VAL A 34 -4.84 -6.75 -29.73
N GLU A 35 -5.02 -5.44 -29.56
CA GLU A 35 -4.41 -4.67 -28.49
C GLU A 35 -5.52 -4.03 -27.65
N MET A 36 -5.56 -4.35 -26.36
CA MET A 36 -6.49 -3.70 -25.44
C MET A 36 -5.99 -2.28 -25.13
N ARG A 37 -6.77 -1.27 -25.51
CA ARG A 37 -6.49 0.15 -25.25
C ARG A 37 -7.60 0.75 -24.36
N GLY A 38 -7.25 1.71 -23.52
CA GLY A 38 -8.19 2.41 -22.63
C GLY A 38 -7.72 2.49 -21.17
N SER A 39 -8.62 2.86 -20.28
CA SER A 39 -8.36 3.05 -18.83
C SER A 39 -7.83 1.78 -18.15
N ALA A 40 -8.30 0.60 -18.56
CA ALA A 40 -7.81 -0.70 -18.07
C ALA A 40 -6.30 -0.89 -18.33
N GLY A 41 -5.84 -0.56 -19.54
CA GLY A 41 -4.44 -0.68 -19.94
C GLY A 41 -3.55 0.31 -19.18
N ALA A 42 -3.98 1.58 -19.09
CA ALA A 42 -3.27 2.61 -18.33
C ALA A 42 -3.18 2.26 -16.83
N MET A 43 -4.25 1.70 -16.26
CA MET A 43 -4.30 1.21 -14.88
C MET A 43 -3.29 0.08 -14.67
N ARG A 44 -3.26 -0.93 -15.56
CA ARG A 44 -2.34 -2.08 -15.46
C ARG A 44 -0.87 -1.68 -15.61
N GLU A 45 -0.57 -0.78 -16.55
CA GLU A 45 0.78 -0.22 -16.72
C GLU A 45 1.23 0.60 -15.50
N SER A 46 0.33 1.40 -14.95
CA SER A 46 0.58 2.16 -13.72
C SER A 46 0.84 1.24 -12.54
N PHE A 47 0.01 0.21 -12.33
CA PHE A 47 0.21 -0.78 -11.25
C PHE A 47 1.53 -1.53 -11.39
N LYS A 48 1.93 -1.90 -12.61
CA LYS A 48 3.22 -2.55 -12.86
C LYS A 48 4.38 -1.63 -12.49
N SER A 49 4.31 -0.36 -12.91
CA SER A 49 5.32 0.66 -12.62
C SER A 49 5.41 0.95 -11.12
N PHE A 50 4.26 1.07 -10.44
CA PHE A 50 4.19 1.25 -9.00
C PHE A 50 4.67 0.02 -8.23
N GLY A 51 4.34 -1.19 -8.66
CA GLY A 51 4.83 -2.43 -8.04
C GLY A 51 6.35 -2.53 -8.09
N LEU A 52 6.95 -2.22 -9.25
CA LEU A 52 8.41 -2.13 -9.39
C LEU A 52 9.00 -1.02 -8.50
N GLY A 53 8.38 0.16 -8.50
CA GLY A 53 8.79 1.28 -7.66
C GLY A 53 8.73 0.96 -6.17
N LEU A 54 7.71 0.22 -5.73
CA LEU A 54 7.53 -0.20 -4.34
C LEU A 54 8.60 -1.19 -3.91
N ILE A 55 8.92 -2.19 -4.75
CA ILE A 55 10.02 -3.13 -4.48
C ILE A 55 11.34 -2.37 -4.34
N LEU A 56 11.63 -1.46 -5.27
CA LEU A 56 12.85 -0.67 -5.23
C LEU A 56 12.90 0.25 -4.00
N SER A 57 11.77 0.85 -3.63
CA SER A 57 11.62 1.68 -2.44
C SER A 57 11.88 0.88 -1.16
N VAL A 58 11.29 -0.32 -1.04
CA VAL A 58 11.51 -1.21 0.12
C VAL A 58 12.99 -1.60 0.24
N ILE A 59 13.65 -1.94 -0.86
CA ILE A 59 15.09 -2.24 -0.87
C ILE A 59 15.90 -1.03 -0.41
N LEU A 60 15.59 0.16 -0.94
CA LEU A 60 16.30 1.38 -0.59
C LEU A 60 16.11 1.74 0.90
N VAL A 61 14.88 1.69 1.39
CA VAL A 61 14.55 1.92 2.81
C VAL A 61 15.27 0.90 3.68
N TYR A 62 15.29 -0.39 3.31
CA TYR A 62 16.02 -1.41 4.04
C TYR A 62 17.51 -1.05 4.18
N LEU A 63 18.18 -0.69 3.07
CA LEU A 63 19.59 -0.32 3.09
C LEU A 63 19.87 0.91 3.97
N VAL A 64 19.00 1.92 3.91
CA VAL A 64 19.10 3.11 4.77
C VAL A 64 18.95 2.74 6.24
N LEU A 65 18.00 1.87 6.58
CA LEU A 65 17.80 1.41 7.96
C LEU A 65 18.95 0.55 8.46
N VAL A 66 19.51 -0.33 7.63
CA VAL A 66 20.73 -1.11 7.97
C VAL A 66 21.88 -0.16 8.28
N ALA A 67 22.09 0.87 7.46
CA ALA A 67 23.11 1.88 7.71
C ALA A 67 22.87 2.68 9.00
N GLN A 68 21.60 2.97 9.31
CA GLN A 68 21.22 3.71 10.52
C GLN A 68 21.43 2.88 11.80
N PHE A 69 20.90 1.67 11.86
CA PHE A 69 20.90 0.83 13.06
C PHE A 69 22.17 -0.03 13.21
N LYS A 70 23.04 -0.08 12.17
CA LYS A 70 24.22 -0.96 12.11
C LYS A 70 23.89 -2.42 12.40
N SER A 71 22.67 -2.83 12.06
CA SER A 71 22.08 -4.13 12.36
C SER A 71 21.20 -4.54 11.18
N PHE A 72 21.24 -5.83 10.82
CA PHE A 72 20.42 -6.39 9.74
C PHE A 72 19.06 -6.88 10.24
N VAL A 73 18.92 -7.11 11.55
CA VAL A 73 17.70 -7.66 12.13
C VAL A 73 16.67 -6.58 12.40
N ASP A 74 17.09 -5.42 12.93
CA ASP A 74 16.19 -4.33 13.28
C ASP A 74 15.41 -3.77 12.07
N PRO A 75 16.03 -3.53 10.90
CA PRO A 75 15.33 -3.14 9.69
C PRO A 75 14.29 -4.18 9.24
N PHE A 76 14.60 -5.47 9.38
CA PHE A 76 13.68 -6.55 9.01
C PHE A 76 12.44 -6.56 9.91
N VAL A 77 12.62 -6.37 11.23
CA VAL A 77 11.51 -6.26 12.19
C VAL A 77 10.63 -5.04 11.88
N ILE A 78 11.22 -3.91 11.51
CA ILE A 78 10.48 -2.69 11.10
C ILE A 78 9.66 -2.95 9.83
N LEU A 79 10.24 -3.60 8.81
CA LEU A 79 9.53 -3.91 7.56
C LEU A 79 8.43 -4.96 7.75
N LEU A 80 8.48 -5.76 8.82
CA LEU A 80 7.42 -6.70 9.17
C LEU A 80 6.09 -6.01 9.52
N ALA A 81 6.10 -4.69 9.74
CA ALA A 81 4.89 -3.88 9.92
C ALA A 81 4.14 -3.59 8.59
N ILE A 82 4.78 -3.80 7.43
CA ILE A 82 4.19 -3.52 6.12
C ILE A 82 3.04 -4.49 5.77
N PRO A 83 3.22 -5.82 5.84
CA PRO A 83 2.16 -6.77 5.51
C PRO A 83 0.82 -6.53 6.24
N PRO A 84 0.78 -6.33 7.57
CA PRO A 84 -0.49 -6.07 8.25
C PRO A 84 -1.16 -4.77 7.80
N GLY A 85 -0.39 -3.74 7.42
CA GLY A 85 -0.93 -2.52 6.83
C GLY A 85 -1.63 -2.76 5.49
N VAL A 86 -0.98 -3.50 4.59
CA VAL A 86 -1.55 -3.88 3.28
C VAL A 86 -2.81 -4.74 3.44
N ILE A 87 -2.77 -5.72 4.35
CA ILE A 87 -3.92 -6.58 4.65
C ILE A 87 -5.09 -5.72 5.17
N GLY A 88 -4.81 -4.77 6.06
CA GLY A 88 -5.82 -3.84 6.58
C GLY A 88 -6.47 -3.01 5.47
N THR A 89 -5.70 -2.51 4.52
CA THR A 89 -6.23 -1.77 3.37
C THR A 89 -7.11 -2.66 2.49
N ILE A 90 -6.62 -3.84 2.09
CA ILE A 90 -7.40 -4.79 1.27
C ILE A 90 -8.70 -5.18 1.97
N PHE A 91 -8.65 -5.40 3.28
CA PHE A 91 -9.81 -5.74 4.09
C PHE A 91 -10.87 -4.63 4.10
N ILE A 92 -10.46 -3.37 4.21
CA ILE A 92 -11.38 -2.22 4.15
C ILE A 92 -11.98 -2.03 2.76
N LEU A 93 -11.19 -2.21 1.69
CA LEU A 93 -11.69 -2.12 0.32
C LEU A 93 -12.74 -3.18 0.03
N LEU A 94 -12.48 -4.43 0.47
CA LEU A 94 -13.44 -5.53 0.40
C LEU A 94 -14.72 -5.24 1.19
N LEU A 95 -14.61 -4.64 2.38
CA LEU A 95 -15.78 -4.30 3.20
C LEU A 95 -16.61 -3.15 2.63
N THR A 96 -15.99 -2.28 1.83
CA THR A 96 -16.66 -1.11 1.19
C THR A 96 -17.05 -1.40 -0.27
N ASP A 97 -16.81 -2.61 -0.77
CA ASP A 97 -16.99 -3.01 -2.19
C ASP A 97 -16.36 -2.03 -3.19
N THR A 98 -15.22 -1.44 -2.82
CA THR A 98 -14.50 -0.48 -3.67
C THR A 98 -13.39 -1.20 -4.45
N PRO A 99 -13.25 -0.92 -5.76
CA PRO A 99 -12.19 -1.54 -6.56
C PRO A 99 -10.82 -0.97 -6.18
N LEU A 100 -9.78 -1.76 -6.39
CA LEU A 100 -8.40 -1.33 -6.17
C LEU A 100 -8.01 -0.29 -7.22
N SER A 101 -8.16 0.99 -6.89
CA SER A 101 -7.80 2.11 -7.76
C SER A 101 -6.38 2.63 -7.50
N ILE A 102 -5.89 3.51 -8.38
CA ILE A 102 -4.61 4.21 -8.18
C ILE A 102 -4.64 5.06 -6.90
N MET A 103 -5.78 5.68 -6.58
CA MET A 103 -5.94 6.44 -5.32
C MET A 103 -5.85 5.52 -4.09
N ALA A 104 -6.51 4.36 -4.13
CA ALA A 104 -6.41 3.38 -3.04
C ALA A 104 -4.96 2.91 -2.84
N PHE A 105 -4.23 2.70 -3.93
CA PHE A 105 -2.82 2.35 -3.87
C PHE A 105 -1.97 3.47 -3.23
N MET A 106 -2.18 4.73 -3.60
CA MET A 106 -1.51 5.88 -2.98
C MET A 106 -1.78 5.98 -1.48
N GLY A 107 -3.04 5.77 -1.07
CA GLY A 107 -3.42 5.71 0.34
C GLY A 107 -2.72 4.56 1.09
N THR A 108 -2.58 3.40 0.45
CA THR A 108 -1.86 2.24 1.00
C THR A 108 -0.39 2.59 1.26
N VAL A 109 0.28 3.23 0.29
CA VAL A 109 1.69 3.65 0.43
C VAL A 109 1.85 4.67 1.56
N MET A 110 0.93 5.62 1.69
CA MET A 110 0.94 6.59 2.78
C MET A 110 0.80 5.90 4.14
N LEU A 111 -0.13 4.94 4.27
CA LEU A 111 -0.32 4.14 5.48
C LEU A 111 0.95 3.37 5.86
N ILE A 112 1.61 2.76 4.87
CA ILE A 112 2.88 2.06 5.07
C ILE A 112 3.94 3.02 5.62
N GLY A 113 4.06 4.23 5.08
CA GLY A 113 5.01 5.23 5.56
C GLY A 113 4.81 5.62 7.03
N VAL A 114 3.55 5.84 7.44
CA VAL A 114 3.21 6.14 8.84
C VAL A 114 3.54 4.95 9.74
N SER A 115 3.14 3.74 9.35
CA SER A 115 3.39 2.51 10.12
C SER A 115 4.87 2.20 10.30
N VAL A 116 5.67 2.38 9.23
CA VAL A 116 7.13 2.22 9.28
C VAL A 116 7.76 3.28 10.19
N SER A 117 7.30 4.53 10.14
CA SER A 117 7.79 5.61 11.01
C SER A 117 7.54 5.31 12.49
N ASP A 118 6.35 4.83 12.84
CA ASP A 118 6.01 4.42 14.20
C ASP A 118 6.87 3.23 14.68
N SER A 119 7.15 2.28 13.78
CA SER A 119 8.01 1.12 14.05
C SER A 119 9.47 1.51 14.29
N ILE A 120 10.02 2.41 13.46
CA ILE A 120 11.38 2.98 13.63
C ILE A 120 11.50 3.62 15.02
N LEU A 121 10.52 4.44 15.40
CA LEU A 121 10.54 5.17 16.68
C LEU A 121 10.49 4.25 17.90
N ILE A 122 9.80 3.11 17.83
CA ILE A 122 9.79 2.10 18.91
C ILE A 122 11.17 1.43 19.01
N VAL A 123 11.71 0.95 17.90
CA VAL A 123 12.99 0.24 17.86
C VAL A 123 14.15 1.13 18.30
N GLU A 124 14.15 2.40 17.89
CA GLU A 124 15.13 3.39 18.32
C GLU A 124 15.04 3.64 19.84
N PHE A 125 13.83 3.73 20.39
CA PHE A 125 13.66 3.95 21.83
C PHE A 125 14.12 2.74 22.65
N ILE A 126 13.88 1.52 22.16
CA ILE A 126 14.40 0.29 22.76
C ILE A 126 15.93 0.32 22.76
N HIS A 127 16.57 0.64 21.63
CA HIS A 127 18.03 0.76 21.56
C HIS A 127 18.57 1.80 22.53
N ARG A 128 17.91 2.95 22.63
CA ARG A 128 18.29 4.01 23.56
C ARG A 128 18.22 3.53 25.01
N LEU A 129 17.16 2.85 25.42
CA LEU A 129 17.04 2.29 26.78
C LEU A 129 18.07 1.19 27.04
N ARG A 130 18.34 0.33 26.05
CA ARG A 130 19.39 -0.68 26.16
C ARG A 130 20.78 -0.06 26.32
N SER A 131 21.06 1.06 25.66
CA SER A 131 22.32 1.79 25.82
C SER A 131 22.50 2.37 27.23
N THR A 132 21.41 2.62 27.94
CA THR A 132 21.41 3.05 29.35
C THR A 132 21.51 1.88 30.36
N GLY A 133 21.65 0.64 29.88
CA GLY A 133 21.82 -0.55 30.72
C GLY A 133 20.51 -1.25 31.12
N VAL A 134 19.37 -0.84 30.56
CA VAL A 134 18.07 -1.50 30.84
C VAL A 134 18.00 -2.84 30.11
N GLU A 135 17.48 -3.88 30.77
CA GLU A 135 17.24 -5.19 30.17
C GLU A 135 16.26 -5.09 28.99
N LEU A 136 16.41 -5.95 27.97
CA LEU A 136 15.62 -5.91 26.74
C LEU A 136 14.10 -5.94 27.00
N TYR A 137 13.65 -6.79 27.91
CA TYR A 137 12.22 -6.96 28.20
C TYR A 137 11.61 -5.69 28.83
N ASP A 138 12.32 -5.11 29.80
CA ASP A 138 11.92 -3.86 30.44
C ASP A 138 12.01 -2.66 29.49
N ALA A 139 12.99 -2.67 28.58
CA ALA A 139 13.12 -1.67 27.53
C ALA A 139 11.93 -1.71 26.57
N ILE A 140 11.50 -2.89 26.12
CA ILE A 140 10.32 -3.06 25.26
C ILE A 140 9.06 -2.56 25.97
N LYS A 141 8.83 -2.99 27.22
CA LYS A 141 7.65 -2.59 28.00
C LYS A 141 7.58 -1.07 28.18
N SER A 142 8.71 -0.45 28.49
CA SER A 142 8.82 1.00 28.67
C SER A 142 8.63 1.76 27.35
N ALA A 143 9.25 1.29 26.27
CA ALA A 143 9.11 1.86 24.93
C ALA A 143 7.65 1.84 24.46
N CYS A 144 6.98 0.69 24.58
CA CYS A 144 5.56 0.56 24.22
C CYS A 144 4.69 1.52 25.03
N ARG A 145 4.90 1.62 26.36
CA ARG A 145 4.08 2.49 27.21
C ARG A 145 4.21 3.98 26.88
N ILE A 146 5.43 4.43 26.56
CA ILE A 146 5.70 5.83 26.22
C ILE A 146 5.21 6.17 24.82
N ARG A 147 5.38 5.25 23.86
CA ARG A 147 5.01 5.47 22.45
C ARG A 147 3.54 5.25 22.16
N LEU A 148 2.81 4.50 22.98
CA LEU A 148 1.39 4.19 22.74
C LEU A 148 0.53 5.44 22.56
N ARG A 149 0.73 6.46 23.41
CA ARG A 149 -0.03 7.72 23.33
C ARG A 149 0.25 8.47 22.01
N PRO A 150 1.51 8.72 21.62
CA PRO A 150 1.85 9.28 20.31
C PRO A 150 1.31 8.48 19.13
N ILE A 151 1.43 7.15 19.12
CA ILE A 151 1.00 6.30 18.00
C ILE A 151 -0.52 6.35 17.82
N ILE A 152 -1.27 6.35 18.92
CA ILE A 152 -2.72 6.53 18.86
C ILE A 152 -3.07 7.92 18.32
N MET A 153 -2.33 8.96 18.72
CA MET A 153 -2.54 10.32 18.24
C MET A 153 -2.28 10.44 16.72
N THR A 154 -1.18 9.90 16.20
CA THR A 154 -0.87 9.92 14.76
C THR A 154 -1.90 9.12 13.98
N SER A 155 -2.23 7.91 14.42
CA SER A 155 -3.23 7.05 13.78
C SER A 155 -4.61 7.73 13.73
N LEU A 156 -5.08 8.28 14.85
CA LEU A 156 -6.36 9.00 14.91
C LEU A 156 -6.34 10.26 14.04
N ALA A 157 -5.25 11.02 14.05
CA ALA A 157 -5.13 12.21 13.22
C ALA A 157 -5.20 11.88 11.72
N THR A 158 -4.52 10.81 11.29
CA THR A 158 -4.59 10.32 9.90
C THR A 158 -5.99 9.86 9.55
N ILE A 159 -6.65 9.09 10.42
CA ILE A 159 -8.03 8.64 10.19
C ILE A 159 -8.97 9.84 10.07
N VAL A 160 -8.98 10.74 11.07
CA VAL A 160 -9.86 11.91 11.10
C VAL A 160 -9.58 12.87 9.93
N GLY A 161 -8.31 13.03 9.54
CA GLY A 161 -7.93 13.86 8.41
C GLY A 161 -8.39 13.32 7.06
N LEU A 162 -8.49 11.99 6.92
CA LEU A 162 -8.88 11.33 5.67
C LEU A 162 -10.38 10.97 5.61
N ILE A 163 -11.09 10.96 6.74
CA ILE A 163 -12.54 10.72 6.82
C ILE A 163 -13.33 11.60 5.82
N PRO A 164 -13.13 12.92 5.73
CA PRO A 164 -13.90 13.77 4.80
C PRO A 164 -13.70 13.39 3.33
N MET A 165 -12.48 12.98 2.96
CA MET A 165 -12.17 12.50 1.61
C MET A 165 -12.87 11.15 1.35
N ALA A 166 -12.90 10.26 2.35
CA ALA A 166 -13.55 8.96 2.23
C ALA A 166 -15.08 9.06 2.08
N PHE A 167 -15.74 10.00 2.75
CA PHE A 167 -17.20 10.20 2.68
C PHE A 167 -17.66 11.09 1.51
N ALA A 168 -16.77 11.55 0.64
CA ALA A 168 -17.10 12.36 -0.54
C ALA A 168 -17.97 13.61 -0.24
N LEU A 169 -17.84 14.21 0.95
CA LEU A 169 -18.48 15.49 1.30
C LEU A 169 -17.62 16.66 0.76
N GLY A 170 -17.61 16.83 -0.57
CA GLY A 170 -17.00 17.99 -1.21
C GLY A 170 -16.65 17.77 -2.69
N ALA A 171 -17.21 18.63 -3.55
CA ALA A 171 -16.99 18.83 -5.00
C ALA A 171 -15.80 18.06 -5.62
N GLY A 172 -16.09 16.92 -6.24
CA GLY A 172 -15.10 16.10 -6.96
C GLY A 172 -15.55 14.69 -7.32
N SER A 173 -16.68 14.22 -6.77
CA SER A 173 -17.23 12.86 -6.95
C SER A 173 -17.73 12.52 -8.36
N GLU A 174 -17.64 13.45 -9.32
CA GLU A 174 -18.09 13.25 -10.70
C GLU A 174 -17.02 13.63 -11.76
N ALA A 175 -15.82 14.03 -11.34
CA ALA A 175 -14.76 14.44 -12.27
C ALA A 175 -13.59 13.44 -12.37
N TYR A 176 -13.69 12.26 -11.74
CA TYR A 176 -12.67 11.22 -11.78
C TYR A 176 -13.25 9.81 -11.62
#